data_AF-B5B8R0-F1
#
_entry.id   AF-B5B8R0-F1
#
_cell.length_a   1.000
_cell.length_b   1.000
_cell.length_c   1.000
_cell.angle_alpha   90.00
_cell.angle_beta   90.00
_cell.angle_gamma   90.00
#
_symmetry.space_group_name_H-M   'P 1'
#
loop_
_entity.id
_entity.type
_entity.pdbx_description
1 polymer ?
#
loop_
_entity_poly.entity_id
_entity_poly.type
_entity_poly.pdbx_seq_one_letter_code
_entity_poly.pdbx_strand_id
1 'polypeptide(L)'
;MHEDKEEVVVFFVRGDDELQETKAQNACKALEFVDASEEEIIKAGLVAGFCGPVGLKDVKFYIDNELKGANNMICGANEKDYHFVGVSVSGFNEERFKDLVKVKEGDKCPVCGGNLKLSKGIEVGHIFQLGDKYSAAMNATYLDENGKAKPFLMGCYGIGISRLIAVMIEASHDEKGCIWKKECAPFDVEIIISNLKDEAGVKFAFELYESLKKAGVSIII
;
A
#
# COMPACT_ATOMS: atom_id res chain seq x y z
N MET A 1 -15.04 -21.24 -2.02
CA MET A 1 -16.42 -20.77 -2.27
C MET A 1 -16.53 -19.42 -1.62
N HIS A 2 -16.31 -18.35 -2.39
CA HIS A 2 -16.68 -17.01 -1.97
C HIS A 2 -18.15 -16.85 -2.39
N GLU A 3 -19.00 -16.43 -1.46
CA GLU A 3 -20.35 -16.01 -1.84
C GLU A 3 -20.20 -14.66 -2.56
N ASP A 4 -20.63 -14.58 -3.81
CA ASP A 4 -20.74 -13.34 -4.59
C ASP A 4 -21.87 -12.48 -3.99
N LYS A 5 -21.66 -12.01 -2.76
CA LYS A 5 -22.62 -11.21 -2.01
C LYS A 5 -22.02 -9.84 -1.77
N GLU A 6 -22.66 -8.85 -2.37
CA GLU A 6 -22.39 -7.44 -2.12
C GLU A 6 -23.14 -7.00 -0.85
N GLU A 7 -22.46 -6.27 0.03
CA GLU A 7 -23.06 -5.70 1.24
C GLU A 7 -22.60 -4.25 1.42
N VAL A 8 -23.54 -3.35 1.75
CA VAL A 8 -23.21 -1.97 2.14
C VAL A 8 -22.74 -1.97 3.60
N VAL A 9 -21.60 -1.33 3.85
CA VAL A 9 -21.01 -1.18 5.19
C VAL A 9 -20.71 0.29 5.46
N VAL A 10 -21.09 0.79 6.64
CA VAL A 10 -20.85 2.18 7.05
C VAL A 10 -19.68 2.27 8.03
N PHE A 11 -18.80 3.24 7.85
CA PHE A 11 -17.65 3.46 8.72
C PHE A 11 -17.74 4.85 9.35
N PHE A 12 -17.73 4.92 10.68
CA PHE A 12 -17.79 6.17 11.42
C PHE A 12 -16.41 6.51 12.00
N VAL A 13 -15.86 7.65 11.56
CA VAL A 13 -14.61 8.24 12.05
C VAL A 13 -14.90 9.62 12.65
N ARG A 14 -13.93 10.24 13.34
CA ARG A 14 -14.09 11.63 13.82
C ARG A 14 -14.15 12.58 12.61
N GLY A 15 -14.89 13.69 12.72
CA GLY A 15 -15.15 14.58 11.59
C GLY A 15 -13.91 15.29 11.00
N ASP A 16 -12.79 15.30 11.72
CA ASP A 16 -11.50 15.82 11.28
C ASP A 16 -10.52 14.71 10.85
N ASP A 17 -10.95 13.44 10.83
CA ASP A 17 -10.15 12.29 10.41
C ASP A 17 -10.59 11.74 9.05
N GLU A 18 -9.67 11.06 8.36
CA GLU A 18 -9.93 10.39 7.09
C GLU A 18 -10.00 8.88 7.29
N LEU A 19 -10.96 8.23 6.62
CA LEU A 19 -11.03 6.76 6.56
C LEU A 19 -9.82 6.22 5.80
N GLN A 20 -9.19 5.16 6.32
CA GLN A 20 -8.22 4.37 5.57
C GLN A 20 -8.93 3.14 4.98
N GLU A 21 -8.97 3.06 3.65
CA GLU A 21 -9.72 2.06 2.90
C GLU A 21 -9.25 0.61 3.16
N THR A 22 -7.95 0.35 3.19
CA THR A 22 -7.38 -0.97 3.52
C THR A 22 -7.78 -1.46 4.92
N LYS A 23 -7.81 -0.56 5.92
CA LYS A 23 -8.25 -0.85 7.27
C LYS A 23 -9.75 -1.14 7.29
N ALA A 24 -10.55 -0.36 6.56
CA ALA A 24 -11.98 -0.57 6.39
C ALA A 24 -12.29 -1.93 5.74
N GLN A 25 -11.62 -2.25 4.63
CA GLN A 25 -11.73 -3.53 3.93
C GLN A 25 -11.37 -4.72 4.83
N ASN A 26 -10.27 -4.60 5.58
CA ASN A 26 -9.85 -5.64 6.54
C ASN A 26 -10.86 -5.79 7.69
N ALA A 27 -11.46 -4.70 8.15
CA ALA A 27 -12.47 -4.71 9.21
C ALA A 27 -13.75 -5.45 8.82
N CYS A 28 -14.20 -5.32 7.56
CA CYS A 28 -15.36 -6.06 7.05
C CYS A 28 -15.02 -7.44 6.48
N LYS A 29 -13.72 -7.76 6.30
CA LYS A 29 -13.20 -8.97 5.64
C LYS A 29 -13.67 -9.09 4.19
N ALA A 30 -13.80 -7.96 3.51
CA ALA A 30 -14.22 -7.92 2.11
C ALA A 30 -13.06 -8.23 1.16
N LEU A 31 -13.39 -8.88 0.04
CA LEU A 31 -12.43 -9.12 -1.05
C LEU A 31 -12.16 -7.85 -1.84
N GLU A 32 -13.19 -7.04 -2.02
CA GLU A 32 -13.16 -5.77 -2.72
C GLU A 32 -13.89 -4.71 -1.89
N PHE A 33 -13.47 -3.46 -2.04
CA PHE A 33 -13.99 -2.32 -1.32
C PHE A 33 -14.10 -1.16 -2.29
N VAL A 34 -15.32 -0.63 -2.44
CA VAL A 34 -15.64 0.49 -3.33
C VAL A 34 -16.62 1.41 -2.62
N ASP A 35 -16.63 2.67 -3.02
CA ASP A 35 -17.62 3.63 -2.52
C ASP A 35 -19.02 3.25 -3.03
N ALA A 36 -19.99 3.31 -2.13
CA ALA A 36 -21.39 3.10 -2.47
C ALA A 36 -21.93 4.27 -3.30
N SER A 37 -22.65 3.96 -4.36
CA SER A 37 -23.44 4.91 -5.14
C SER A 37 -24.64 5.43 -4.34
N GLU A 38 -25.19 6.58 -4.75
CA GLU A 38 -26.40 7.14 -4.12
C GLU A 38 -27.58 6.15 -4.13
N GLU A 39 -27.73 5.38 -5.21
CA GLU A 39 -28.79 4.36 -5.33
C GLU A 39 -28.64 3.24 -4.28
N GLU A 40 -27.41 2.78 -4.05
CA GLU A 40 -27.11 1.76 -3.05
C GLU A 40 -27.32 2.28 -1.62
N ILE A 41 -26.94 3.53 -1.35
CA ILE A 41 -27.17 4.20 -0.07
C ILE A 41 -28.68 4.25 0.22
N ILE A 42 -29.49 4.69 -0.74
CA ILE A 42 -30.96 4.77 -0.60
C ILE A 42 -31.55 3.37 -0.40
N LYS A 43 -31.11 2.38 -1.18
CA LYS A 43 -31.58 0.99 -1.09
C LYS A 43 -31.22 0.35 0.26
N ALA A 44 -30.09 0.73 0.85
CA ALA A 44 -29.69 0.33 2.20
C ALA A 44 -30.44 1.07 3.32
N GLY A 45 -31.35 2.01 2.97
CA GLY A 45 -32.10 2.80 3.94
C GLY A 45 -31.26 3.87 4.65
N LEU A 46 -30.12 4.25 4.07
CA LEU A 46 -29.23 5.27 4.61
C LEU A 46 -29.61 6.65 4.06
N VAL A 47 -29.38 7.68 4.87
CA VAL A 47 -29.61 9.08 4.47
C VAL A 47 -28.26 9.78 4.35
N ALA A 48 -27.77 9.96 3.13
CA ALA A 48 -26.50 10.66 2.87
C ALA A 48 -26.50 12.05 3.53
N GLY A 49 -25.41 12.40 4.21
CA GLY A 49 -25.28 13.65 4.98
C GLY A 49 -25.98 13.67 6.35
N PHE A 50 -26.87 12.71 6.63
CA PHE A 50 -27.62 12.62 7.89
C PHE A 50 -27.54 11.22 8.54
N CYS A 51 -26.60 10.39 8.08
CA CYS A 51 -26.37 9.04 8.60
C CYS A 51 -25.61 9.09 9.93
N GLY A 52 -26.01 8.26 10.89
CA GLY A 52 -25.35 8.13 12.18
C GLY A 52 -25.47 6.73 12.78
N PRO A 53 -24.60 6.36 13.73
CA PRO A 53 -24.57 5.01 14.28
C PRO A 53 -25.74 4.73 15.24
N VAL A 54 -26.40 5.77 15.76
CA VAL A 54 -27.50 5.66 16.72
C VAL A 54 -28.78 5.23 16.00
N GLY A 55 -29.31 4.06 16.36
CA GLY A 55 -30.54 3.53 15.78
C GLY A 55 -30.37 2.83 14.42
N LEU A 56 -29.14 2.74 13.91
CA LEU A 56 -28.84 2.02 12.66
C LEU A 56 -28.85 0.50 12.91
N LYS A 57 -29.78 -0.23 12.30
CA LYS A 57 -30.01 -1.67 12.58
C LYS A 57 -29.73 -2.59 11.39
N ASP A 58 -30.14 -2.18 10.19
CA ASP A 58 -30.17 -3.06 9.02
C ASP A 58 -28.89 -3.02 8.18
N VAL A 59 -27.94 -2.16 8.56
CA VAL A 59 -26.66 -1.99 7.86
C VAL A 59 -25.51 -2.29 8.80
N LYS A 60 -24.55 -3.06 8.32
CA LYS A 60 -23.33 -3.34 9.07
C LYS A 60 -22.52 -2.06 9.16
N PHE A 61 -22.07 -1.72 10.35
CA PHE A 61 -21.20 -0.57 10.53
C PHE A 61 -20.08 -0.85 11.53
N TYR A 62 -19.04 -0.04 11.42
CA TYR A 62 -17.91 0.00 12.34
C TYR A 62 -17.62 1.45 12.75
N ILE A 63 -17.06 1.61 13.94
CA ILE A 63 -16.67 2.89 14.52
C ILE A 63 -15.16 2.86 14.77
N ASP A 64 -14.46 3.97 14.55
CA ASP A 64 -13.04 4.03 14.83
C ASP A 64 -12.71 3.88 16.34
N ASN A 65 -11.60 3.23 16.64
CA ASN A 65 -11.12 3.00 18.01
C ASN A 65 -10.89 4.29 18.81
N GLU A 66 -10.51 5.40 18.18
CA GLU A 66 -10.31 6.68 18.85
C GLU A 66 -11.60 7.24 19.45
N LEU A 67 -12.76 6.81 18.94
CA LEU A 67 -14.06 7.21 19.45
C LEU A 67 -14.56 6.34 20.61
N LYS A 68 -13.78 5.33 21.06
CA LYS A 68 -14.13 4.55 22.24
C LYS A 68 -14.23 5.44 23.47
N GLY A 69 -15.41 5.44 24.09
CA GLY A 69 -15.67 6.27 25.26
C GLY A 69 -15.91 7.75 24.96
N ALA A 70 -15.94 8.15 23.68
CA ALA A 70 -16.27 9.51 23.29
C ALA A 70 -17.71 9.85 23.70
N ASN A 71 -17.89 11.07 24.21
CA ASN A 71 -19.17 11.61 24.67
C ASN A 71 -19.37 13.00 24.08
N ASN A 72 -20.62 13.48 24.14
CA ASN A 72 -21.01 14.79 23.58
C ASN A 72 -20.71 14.94 22.09
N MET A 73 -20.80 13.83 21.35
CA MET A 73 -20.60 13.82 19.90
C MET A 73 -21.83 14.33 19.16
N ILE A 74 -21.63 14.75 17.92
CA ILE A 74 -22.68 15.08 16.96
C ILE A 74 -22.62 14.03 15.85
N CYS A 75 -23.77 13.45 15.49
CA CYS A 75 -23.87 12.55 14.34
C CYS A 75 -25.22 12.73 13.65
N GLY A 76 -25.36 12.21 12.44
CA GLY A 76 -26.65 12.19 11.75
C GLY A 76 -27.72 11.44 12.54
N ALA A 77 -28.99 11.84 12.39
CA ALA A 77 -30.11 11.21 13.07
C ALA A 77 -30.76 10.05 12.29
N ASN A 78 -30.18 9.67 11.14
CA ASN A 78 -30.79 8.78 10.15
C ASN A 78 -32.11 9.31 9.58
N GLU A 79 -32.34 10.62 9.69
CA GLU A 79 -33.48 11.35 9.15
C GLU A 79 -32.97 12.62 8.47
N LYS A 80 -33.50 12.91 7.28
CA LYS A 80 -33.09 14.06 6.48
C LYS A 80 -33.29 15.35 7.28
N ASP A 81 -32.29 16.23 7.26
CA ASP A 81 -32.29 17.53 7.95
C ASP A 81 -32.18 17.46 9.48
N TYR A 82 -31.91 16.27 10.07
CA TYR A 82 -31.74 16.09 11.51
C TYR A 82 -30.39 15.48 11.92
N HIS A 83 -29.90 15.94 13.07
CA HIS A 83 -28.70 15.43 13.74
C HIS A 83 -28.97 15.22 15.23
N PHE A 84 -28.34 14.20 15.81
CA PHE A 84 -28.26 14.07 17.25
C PHE A 84 -27.09 14.89 17.79
N VAL A 85 -27.31 15.52 18.95
CA VAL A 85 -26.29 16.26 19.71
C VAL A 85 -26.20 15.64 21.10
N GLY A 86 -25.00 15.59 21.67
CA GLY A 86 -24.81 15.00 23.00
C GLY A 86 -24.68 13.47 22.97
N VAL A 87 -24.36 12.88 21.81
CA VAL A 87 -24.30 11.43 21.64
C VAL A 87 -23.11 10.85 22.40
N SER A 88 -23.38 9.79 23.15
CA SER A 88 -22.37 8.94 23.75
C SER A 88 -22.11 7.72 22.87
N VAL A 89 -20.83 7.51 22.52
CA VAL A 89 -20.38 6.39 21.70
C VAL A 89 -20.06 5.16 22.57
N SER A 90 -20.02 5.29 23.90
CA SER A 90 -19.68 4.17 24.80
C SER A 90 -20.74 3.07 24.87
N GLY A 91 -21.94 3.27 24.31
CA GLY A 91 -23.02 2.28 24.33
C GLY A 91 -22.92 1.19 23.26
N PHE A 92 -21.97 1.29 22.30
CA PHE A 92 -21.81 0.30 21.24
C PHE A 92 -20.98 -0.91 21.69
N ASN A 93 -21.27 -2.09 21.14
CA ASN A 93 -20.50 -3.32 21.39
C ASN A 93 -19.04 -3.14 20.94
N GLU A 94 -18.08 -3.59 21.75
CA GLU A 94 -16.63 -3.52 21.47
C GLU A 94 -16.24 -4.08 20.09
N GLU A 95 -16.95 -5.09 19.60
CA GLU A 95 -16.69 -5.69 18.28
C GLU A 95 -16.91 -4.73 17.11
N ARG A 96 -17.72 -3.69 17.31
CA ARG A 96 -17.98 -2.61 16.33
C ARG A 96 -16.80 -1.66 16.19
N PHE A 97 -15.89 -1.64 17.15
CA PHE A 97 -14.76 -0.73 17.11
C PHE A 97 -13.56 -1.35 16.40
N LYS A 98 -13.01 -0.63 15.43
CA LYS A 98 -11.89 -1.06 14.59
C LYS A 98 -10.91 0.08 14.44
N ASP A 99 -9.67 -0.25 14.11
CA ASP A 99 -8.71 0.77 13.66
C ASP A 99 -9.09 1.11 12.22
N LEU A 100 -9.57 2.32 11.96
CA LEU A 100 -10.13 2.75 10.68
C LEU A 100 -9.45 4.01 10.14
N VAL A 101 -8.93 4.87 11.01
CA VAL A 101 -8.39 6.18 10.62
C VAL A 101 -7.01 6.07 9.97
N LYS A 102 -6.81 6.91 8.95
CA LYS A 102 -5.50 7.11 8.31
C LYS A 102 -4.60 7.93 9.22
N VAL A 103 -3.39 7.44 9.45
CA VAL A 103 -2.40 8.14 10.29
C VAL A 103 -2.01 9.49 9.70
N LYS A 104 -1.77 10.46 10.57
CA LYS A 104 -1.30 11.81 10.26
C LYS A 104 0.15 11.96 10.69
N GLU A 105 0.84 12.93 10.09
CA GLU A 105 2.17 13.30 10.55
C GLU A 105 2.10 13.84 12.00
N GLY A 106 3.00 13.36 12.85
CA GLY A 106 3.02 13.69 14.28
C GLY A 106 2.26 12.72 15.18
N ASP A 107 1.44 11.82 14.63
CA ASP A 107 0.75 10.78 15.39
C ASP A 107 1.73 9.90 16.19
N LYS A 108 1.23 9.24 17.23
CA LYS A 108 2.07 8.41 18.10
C LYS A 108 2.23 7.00 17.53
N CYS A 109 3.47 6.54 17.45
CA CYS A 109 3.77 5.15 17.14
C CYS A 109 3.19 4.23 18.24
N PRO A 110 2.38 3.22 17.89
CA PRO A 110 1.76 2.33 18.88
C PRO A 110 2.77 1.38 19.56
N VAL A 111 4.00 1.28 19.04
CA VAL A 111 5.04 0.40 19.58
C VAL A 111 5.98 1.15 20.52
N CYS A 112 6.45 2.33 20.13
CA CYS A 112 7.49 3.05 20.88
C CYS A 112 7.06 4.44 21.40
N GLY A 113 5.87 4.94 21.04
CA GLY A 113 5.39 6.27 21.46
C GLY A 113 6.09 7.46 20.80
N GLY A 114 6.99 7.23 19.85
CA GLY A 114 7.60 8.28 19.03
C GLY A 114 6.60 8.95 18.08
N ASN A 115 6.97 10.11 17.52
CA ASN A 115 6.13 10.79 16.53
C ASN A 115 6.35 10.19 15.13
N LEU A 116 5.27 9.88 14.43
CA LEU A 116 5.29 9.42 13.06
C LEU A 116 5.71 10.56 12.12
N LYS A 117 6.58 10.24 11.16
CA LYS A 117 6.93 11.12 10.04
C LYS A 117 6.44 10.47 8.76
N LEU A 118 5.87 11.26 7.87
CA LEU A 118 5.45 10.80 6.56
C LEU A 118 6.55 11.07 5.55
N SER A 119 6.82 10.10 4.70
CA SER A 119 7.80 10.23 3.62
C SER A 119 7.25 9.48 2.41
N LYS A 120 7.56 9.99 1.21
CA LYS A 120 7.19 9.32 -0.02
C LYS A 120 8.24 8.26 -0.33
N GLY A 121 7.77 7.08 -0.72
CA GLY A 121 8.63 5.98 -1.14
C GLY A 121 8.04 5.33 -2.39
N ILE A 122 8.91 4.73 -3.19
CA ILE A 122 8.50 3.90 -4.31
C ILE A 122 8.73 2.45 -3.90
N GLU A 123 7.69 1.63 -3.95
CA GLU A 123 7.79 0.21 -3.63
C GLU A 123 8.63 -0.50 -4.71
N VAL A 124 9.83 -0.95 -4.35
CA VAL A 124 10.74 -1.70 -5.23
C VAL A 124 10.60 -3.22 -5.07
N GLY A 125 9.98 -3.67 -3.99
CA GLY A 125 9.74 -5.08 -3.71
C GLY A 125 8.82 -5.29 -2.52
N HIS A 126 8.29 -6.51 -2.43
CA HIS A 126 7.34 -6.93 -1.40
C HIS A 126 7.62 -8.38 -1.02
N ILE A 127 7.51 -8.68 0.26
CA ILE A 127 7.60 -10.04 0.79
C ILE A 127 6.29 -10.38 1.50
N PHE A 128 5.72 -11.56 1.24
CA PHE A 128 4.49 -12.00 1.88
C PHE A 128 4.68 -13.37 2.54
N GLN A 129 4.13 -13.51 3.74
CA GLN A 129 3.85 -14.82 4.33
C GLN A 129 2.47 -15.26 3.87
N LEU A 130 2.42 -16.16 2.89
CA LEU A 130 1.17 -16.63 2.29
C LEU A 130 0.46 -17.67 3.15
N GLY A 131 1.18 -18.29 4.09
CA GLY A 131 0.67 -19.39 4.89
C GLY A 131 0.35 -20.60 3.99
N ASP A 132 -0.80 -21.21 4.21
CA ASP A 132 -1.29 -22.35 3.43
C ASP A 132 -2.35 -21.98 2.38
N LYS A 133 -2.60 -20.68 2.16
CA LYS A 133 -3.68 -20.17 1.29
C LYS A 133 -3.73 -20.85 -0.08
N TYR A 134 -2.57 -21.01 -0.73
CA TYR A 134 -2.47 -21.63 -2.06
C TYR A 134 -2.31 -23.14 -1.98
N SER A 135 -1.46 -23.64 -1.09
CA SER A 135 -1.17 -25.07 -0.97
C SER A 135 -2.40 -25.86 -0.54
N ALA A 136 -3.24 -25.33 0.36
CA ALA A 136 -4.51 -25.93 0.73
C ALA A 136 -5.49 -25.98 -0.45
N ALA A 137 -5.64 -24.87 -1.19
CA ALA A 137 -6.53 -24.80 -2.34
C ALA A 137 -6.10 -25.70 -3.51
N MET A 138 -4.79 -25.87 -3.70
CA MET A 138 -4.21 -26.67 -4.79
C MET A 138 -3.89 -28.12 -4.39
N ASN A 139 -4.20 -28.52 -3.15
CA ASN A 139 -3.87 -29.82 -2.57
C ASN A 139 -2.35 -30.16 -2.64
N ALA A 140 -1.49 -29.16 -2.50
CA ALA A 140 -0.05 -29.34 -2.41
C ALA A 140 0.35 -29.64 -0.95
N THR A 141 0.62 -30.91 -0.66
CA THR A 141 0.83 -31.40 0.71
C THR A 141 2.14 -32.19 0.85
N TYR A 142 2.63 -32.29 2.10
CA TYR A 142 3.72 -33.18 2.51
C TYR A 142 3.29 -34.03 3.72
N LEU A 143 3.98 -35.15 3.96
CA LEU A 143 3.81 -35.92 5.18
C LEU A 143 4.72 -35.34 6.27
N ASP A 144 4.13 -34.98 7.41
CA ASP A 144 4.90 -34.56 8.57
C ASP A 144 5.59 -35.74 9.28
N GLU A 145 6.30 -35.44 10.36
CA GLU A 145 7.01 -36.43 11.19
C GLU A 145 6.11 -37.55 11.75
N ASN A 146 4.79 -37.34 11.81
CA ASN A 146 3.80 -38.33 12.27
C ASN A 146 3.11 -39.05 11.10
N GLY A 147 3.55 -38.81 9.86
CA GLY A 147 2.93 -39.36 8.65
C GLY A 147 1.60 -38.71 8.29
N LYS A 148 1.28 -37.53 8.82
CA LYS A 148 0.05 -36.81 8.50
C LYS A 148 0.26 -35.85 7.34
N ALA A 149 -0.63 -35.91 6.34
CA ALA A 149 -0.65 -34.94 5.24
C ALA A 149 -0.96 -33.54 5.77
N LYS A 150 -0.07 -32.57 5.48
CA LYS A 150 -0.23 -31.15 5.80
C LYS A 150 0.07 -30.30 4.56
N PRO A 151 -0.65 -29.18 4.36
CA PRO A 151 -0.33 -28.25 3.29
C PRO A 151 1.03 -27.58 3.54
N PHE A 152 1.74 -27.24 2.46
CA PHE A 152 2.99 -26.49 2.57
C PHE A 152 2.74 -25.07 3.11
N LEU A 153 3.58 -24.61 4.03
CA LEU A 153 3.64 -23.19 4.38
C LEU A 153 4.46 -22.45 3.32
N MET A 154 3.91 -21.36 2.81
CA MET A 154 4.47 -20.64 1.66
C MET A 154 4.83 -19.20 2.02
N GLY A 155 5.91 -18.72 1.41
CA GLY A 155 6.24 -17.30 1.31
C GLY A 155 6.50 -16.93 -0.13
N CYS A 156 6.28 -15.67 -0.50
CA CYS A 156 6.67 -15.15 -1.80
C CYS A 156 7.47 -13.85 -1.66
N TYR A 157 8.37 -13.64 -2.62
CA TYR A 157 9.33 -12.55 -2.62
C TYR A 157 9.35 -11.96 -4.03
N GLY A 158 8.96 -10.69 -4.15
CA GLY A 158 8.89 -9.99 -5.42
C GLY A 158 9.78 -8.76 -5.42
N ILE A 159 10.52 -8.56 -6.51
CA ILE A 159 11.28 -7.33 -6.79
C ILE A 159 10.93 -6.87 -8.20
N GLY A 160 10.54 -5.60 -8.33
CA GLY A 160 10.20 -5.01 -9.63
C GLY A 160 11.46 -4.59 -10.38
N ILE A 161 12.11 -5.51 -11.11
CA ILE A 161 13.39 -5.24 -11.79
C ILE A 161 13.31 -4.04 -12.74
N SER A 162 12.30 -3.98 -13.61
CA SER A 162 12.13 -2.83 -14.52
C SER A 162 11.82 -1.52 -13.79
N ARG A 163 11.04 -1.60 -12.70
CA ARG A 163 10.75 -0.44 -11.84
C ARG A 163 12.01 0.07 -11.14
N LEU A 164 12.90 -0.82 -10.75
CA LEU A 164 14.12 -0.49 -10.03
C LEU A 164 15.02 0.46 -10.85
N ILE A 165 15.11 0.27 -12.17
CA ILE A 165 15.86 1.16 -13.06
C ILE A 165 15.35 2.60 -12.97
N ALA A 166 14.02 2.79 -13.08
CA ALA A 166 13.41 4.11 -12.94
C ALA A 166 13.63 4.71 -11.55
N VAL A 167 13.53 3.90 -10.49
CA VAL A 167 13.78 4.34 -9.11
C VAL A 167 15.22 4.77 -8.89
N MET A 168 16.20 4.07 -9.50
CA MET A 168 17.61 4.47 -9.42
C MET A 168 17.86 5.84 -10.04
N ILE A 169 17.23 6.13 -11.19
CA ILE A 169 17.33 7.42 -11.85
C ILE A 169 16.61 8.51 -11.03
N GLU A 170 15.39 8.24 -10.56
CA GLU A 170 14.63 9.17 -9.72
C GLU A 170 15.42 9.57 -8.47
N ALA A 171 16.09 8.60 -7.84
CA ALA A 171 16.90 8.84 -6.65
C ALA A 171 18.25 9.53 -6.94
N SER A 172 18.72 9.54 -8.19
CA SER A 172 20.08 9.95 -8.55
C SER A 172 20.14 10.49 -9.98
N HIS A 173 19.81 11.78 -10.13
CA HIS A 173 19.90 12.51 -11.39
C HIS A 173 20.19 14.00 -11.13
N ASP A 174 20.61 14.69 -12.17
CA ASP A 174 20.73 16.15 -12.20
C ASP A 174 20.23 16.71 -13.55
N GLU A 175 20.44 18.00 -13.78
CA GLU A 175 20.04 18.68 -15.02
C GLU A 175 20.75 18.13 -16.28
N LYS A 176 21.86 17.41 -16.13
CA LYS A 176 22.62 16.81 -17.23
C LYS A 176 22.20 15.36 -17.52
N GLY A 177 21.46 14.73 -16.62
CA GLY A 177 20.86 13.42 -16.83
C GLY A 177 21.01 12.47 -15.65
N CYS A 178 21.09 11.18 -15.97
CA CYS A 178 21.14 10.10 -14.99
C CYS A 178 22.52 10.04 -14.32
N ILE A 179 22.54 9.90 -12.99
CA ILE A 179 23.77 9.65 -12.22
C ILE A 179 23.73 8.20 -11.76
N TRP A 180 24.33 7.32 -12.56
CA TRP A 180 24.39 5.88 -12.27
C TRP A 180 25.37 5.57 -11.14
N LYS A 181 25.01 4.60 -10.31
CA LYS A 181 25.98 3.92 -9.45
C LYS A 181 26.83 2.96 -10.28
N LYS A 182 28.06 2.71 -9.83
CA LYS A 182 29.02 1.84 -10.52
C LYS A 182 28.44 0.48 -10.87
N GLU A 183 27.62 -0.10 -10.00
CA GLU A 183 27.05 -1.44 -10.15
C GLU A 183 25.96 -1.51 -11.23
N CYS A 184 25.43 -0.37 -11.68
CA CYS A 184 24.27 -0.30 -12.57
C CYS A 184 24.49 0.61 -13.79
N ALA A 185 25.66 1.24 -13.90
CA ALA A 185 26.02 2.01 -15.07
C ALA A 185 26.06 1.09 -16.31
N PRO A 186 25.50 1.51 -17.46
CA PRO A 186 25.55 0.71 -18.68
C PRO A 186 26.99 0.41 -19.12
N PHE A 187 27.86 1.40 -18.97
CA PHE A 187 29.30 1.33 -19.22
C PHE A 187 30.03 2.12 -18.12
N ASP A 188 31.24 1.69 -17.78
CA ASP A 188 32.11 2.39 -16.82
C ASP A 188 32.75 3.63 -17.46
N VAL A 189 33.03 3.58 -18.76
CA VAL A 189 33.71 4.63 -19.53
C VAL A 189 33.04 4.81 -20.90
N GLU A 190 32.88 6.06 -21.33
CA GLU A 190 32.50 6.47 -22.67
C GLU A 190 33.65 7.27 -23.30
N ILE A 191 34.15 6.82 -24.46
CA ILE A 191 35.17 7.54 -25.23
C ILE A 191 34.46 8.36 -26.29
N ILE A 192 34.59 9.69 -26.24
CA ILE A 192 34.01 10.59 -27.23
C ILE A 192 35.12 11.10 -28.17
N ILE A 193 35.01 10.79 -29.46
CA ILE A 193 35.91 11.34 -30.49
C ILE A 193 35.38 12.70 -30.95
N SER A 194 36.07 13.78 -30.60
CA SER A 194 35.63 15.15 -30.90
C SER A 194 35.69 15.51 -32.39
N ASN A 195 36.61 14.92 -33.16
CA ASN A 195 36.77 15.17 -34.60
C ASN A 195 37.21 13.90 -35.33
N LEU A 196 36.30 13.32 -36.12
CA LEU A 196 36.57 12.11 -36.91
C LEU A 196 37.58 12.30 -38.05
N LYS A 197 37.96 13.54 -38.40
CA LYS A 197 38.98 13.83 -39.41
C LYS A 197 40.41 13.81 -38.86
N ASP A 198 40.57 13.82 -37.54
CA ASP A 198 41.88 13.67 -36.91
C ASP A 198 42.24 12.19 -36.81
N GLU A 199 42.97 11.69 -37.82
CA GLU A 199 43.36 10.27 -37.90
C GLU A 199 44.18 9.82 -36.68
N ALA A 200 45.01 10.70 -36.12
CA ALA A 200 45.81 10.38 -34.93
C ALA A 200 44.91 10.22 -33.70
N GLY A 201 43.96 11.14 -33.51
CA GLY A 201 42.96 11.07 -32.43
C GLY A 201 42.06 9.83 -32.52
N VAL A 202 41.57 9.52 -33.73
CA VAL A 202 40.76 8.31 -33.97
C VAL A 202 41.56 7.06 -33.64
N LYS A 203 42.79 6.94 -34.15
CA LYS A 203 43.65 5.79 -33.88
C LYS A 203 43.89 5.59 -32.39
N PHE A 204 44.22 6.67 -31.66
CA PHE A 204 44.43 6.62 -30.23
C PHE A 204 43.17 6.20 -29.45
N ALA A 205 41.99 6.69 -29.85
CA ALA A 205 40.72 6.33 -29.20
C ALA A 205 40.44 4.82 -29.28
N PHE A 206 40.67 4.20 -30.45
CA PHE A 206 40.53 2.75 -30.62
C PHE A 206 41.62 1.94 -29.90
N GLU A 207 42.86 2.42 -29.86
CA GLU A 207 43.94 1.80 -29.06
C GLU A 207 43.61 1.81 -27.55
N LEU A 208 43.06 2.92 -27.05
CA LEU A 208 42.61 3.06 -25.67
C LEU A 208 41.41 2.15 -25.37
N TYR A 209 40.41 2.12 -26.27
CA TYR A 209 39.25 1.22 -26.19
C TYR A 209 39.70 -0.25 -26.03
N GLU A 210 40.60 -0.71 -26.91
CA GLU A 210 41.10 -2.09 -26.87
C GLU A 210 41.93 -2.37 -25.60
N SER A 211 42.71 -1.39 -25.13
CA SER A 211 43.50 -1.54 -23.91
C SER A 211 42.62 -1.66 -22.66
N LEU A 212 41.59 -0.82 -22.53
CA LEU A 212 40.66 -0.83 -21.41
C LEU A 212 39.76 -2.08 -21.43
N LYS A 213 39.29 -2.48 -22.61
CA LYS A 213 38.53 -3.72 -22.79
C LYS A 213 39.36 -4.95 -22.39
N LYS A 214 40.65 -5.02 -22.75
CA LYS A 214 41.57 -6.08 -22.30
C LYS A 214 41.79 -6.09 -20.78
N ALA A 215 41.69 -4.93 -20.13
CA ALA A 215 41.74 -4.81 -18.67
C ALA A 215 40.40 -5.17 -17.99
N GLY A 216 39.35 -5.52 -18.74
CA GLY A 216 38.05 -5.92 -18.21
C GLY A 216 37.11 -4.75 -17.86
N VAL A 217 37.41 -3.54 -18.34
CA VAL A 217 36.55 -2.36 -18.14
C VAL A 217 35.37 -2.41 -19.11
N SER A 218 34.14 -2.14 -18.64
CA SER A 218 32.97 -2.00 -19.51
C SER A 218 33.03 -0.64 -20.21
N ILE A 219 33.16 -0.63 -21.55
CA ILE A 219 33.46 0.60 -22.29
C ILE A 219 32.69 0.70 -23.61
N ILE A 220 32.29 1.92 -23.96
CA ILE A 220 31.68 2.32 -25.22
C ILE A 220 32.49 3.44 -25.89
N ILE A 221 32.48 3.49 -27.22
CA ILE A 221 33.11 4.52 -28.08
C ILE A 221 32.13 4.92 -29.18
#